data_AF-A0A2W4SBT9-F1
#
_entry.id   AF-A0A2W4SBT9-F1
#
_cell.length_a   1.000
_cell.length_b   1.000
_cell.length_c   1.000
_cell.angle_alpha   90.00
_cell.angle_beta   90.00
_cell.angle_gamma   90.00
#
_symmetry.space_group_name_H-M   'P 1'
#
loop_
_entity.id
_entity.type
_entity.pdbx_description
1 polymer ?
#
loop_
_entity_poly.entity_id
_entity_poly.type
_entity_poly.pdbx_seq_one_letter_code
_entity_poly.pdbx_strand_id
1 'polypeptide(L)' 'EEIMALFDELHRQGQTIVLVTHEYDIAAHAHRIITLRDGLIESDVRRVPVPA' A
#
# COMPACT_ATOMS: atom_id res chain seq x y z
N GLU A 1 8.54 1.88 10.51
CA GLU A 1 9.07 2.65 9.36
C GLU A 1 10.11 1.90 8.54
N GLU A 2 11.10 1.23 9.14
CA GLU A 2 12.20 0.56 8.41
C GLU A 2 11.76 -0.45 7.33
N ILE A 3 10.68 -1.20 7.58
CA ILE A 3 10.16 -2.19 6.62
C ILE A 3 9.47 -1.53 5.40
N MET A 4 8.89 -0.34 5.57
CA MET A 4 8.24 0.38 4.47
C MET A 4 9.28 0.92 3.49
N ALA A 5 10.40 1.45 4.01
CA ALA A 5 11.53 1.86 3.19
C ALA A 5 12.12 0.69 2.36
N LEU A 6 12.15 -0.51 2.92
CA LEU A 6 12.53 -1.72 2.19
C LEU A 6 11.53 -2.03 1.06
N PHE A 7 10.24 -1.96 1.33
CA PHE A 7 9.22 -2.19 0.29
C PHE A 7 9.30 -1.16 -0.84
N ASP A 8 9.57 0.11 -0.51
CA ASP A 8 9.75 1.15 -1.51
C ASP A 8 10.97 0.87 -2.41
N GLU A 9 12.08 0.38 -1.83
CA GLU A 9 13.26 -0.02 -2.60
C GLU A 9 12.96 -1.20 -3.53
N LEU A 10 12.34 -2.25 -3.02
CA LEU A 10 11.98 -3.43 -3.82
C LEU A 10 10.98 -3.07 -4.94
N HIS A 11 10.02 -2.20 -4.65
CA HIS A 11 9.09 -1.70 -5.65
C HIS A 11 9.80 -0.88 -6.74
N ARG A 12 10.75 -0.03 -6.34
CA ARG A 12 11.61 0.74 -7.26
C ARG A 12 12.49 -0.15 -8.13
N GLN A 13 12.87 -1.33 -7.65
CA GLN A 13 13.56 -2.36 -8.44
C GLN A 13 12.63 -3.11 -9.42
N GLY A 14 11.33 -2.78 -9.46
CA GLY A 14 10.35 -3.32 -10.40
C GLY A 14 9.48 -4.44 -9.83
N GLN A 15 9.57 -4.73 -8.54
CA GLN A 15 8.71 -5.74 -7.91
C GLN A 15 7.31 -5.17 -7.63
N THR A 16 6.28 -5.99 -7.88
CA THR A 16 4.91 -5.63 -7.46
C THR A 16 4.65 -6.20 -6.07
N ILE A 17 4.26 -5.35 -5.13
CA ILE A 17 4.04 -5.71 -3.74
C ILE A 17 2.54 -5.57 -3.43
N VAL A 18 1.96 -6.57 -2.78
CA VAL A 18 0.61 -6.52 -2.22
C VAL A 18 0.70 -6.78 -0.73
N LEU A 19 0.27 -5.80 0.06
CA LEU A 19 0.28 -5.86 1.52
C LEU A 19 -1.16 -5.79 2.04
N VAL A 20 -1.50 -6.67 2.97
CA VAL A 20 -2.79 -6.63 3.67
C VAL A 20 -2.53 -6.14 5.10
N THR A 21 -3.20 -5.06 5.49
CA THR A 21 -3.09 -4.47 6.82
C THR A 21 -4.44 -3.97 7.29
N HIS A 22 -4.61 -3.89 8.61
CA HIS A 22 -5.74 -3.22 9.27
C HIS A 22 -5.35 -1.83 9.79
N GLU A 23 -4.07 -1.46 9.66
CA GLU A 23 -3.50 -0.18 10.11
C GLU A 23 -3.53 0.83 8.96
N TYR A 24 -4.20 1.97 9.17
CA TYR A 24 -4.44 2.97 8.12
C TYR A 24 -3.19 3.74 7.70
N ASP A 25 -2.29 4.00 8.64
CA ASP A 25 -0.98 4.63 8.42
C ASP A 25 -0.11 3.78 7.49
N ILE A 26 -0.03 2.47 7.72
CA ILE A 26 0.68 1.54 6.83
C ILE A 26 0.07 1.54 5.42
N ALA A 27 -1.26 1.49 5.33
CA ALA A 27 -1.95 1.56 4.03
C ALA A 27 -1.71 2.89 3.30
N ALA A 28 -1.53 4.00 4.03
CA ALA A 28 -1.32 5.32 3.45
C ALA A 28 0.01 5.46 2.68
N HIS A 29 1.00 4.61 2.96
CA HIS A 29 2.26 4.55 2.21
C HIS A 29 2.10 3.90 0.82
N ALA A 30 1.01 3.16 0.56
CA ALA A 30 0.83 2.45 -0.69
C ALA A 30 0.38 3.35 -1.85
N HIS A 31 0.86 3.06 -3.06
CA HIS A 31 0.40 3.68 -4.32
C HIS A 31 -1.07 3.40 -4.65
N ARG A 32 -1.64 2.32 -4.11
CA ARG A 32 -3.03 1.92 -4.32
C ARG A 32 -3.56 1.27 -3.05
N ILE A 33 -4.74 1.70 -2.63
CA ILE A 33 -5.44 1.17 -1.46
C ILE A 33 -6.75 0.57 -1.96
N ILE A 34 -6.95 -0.72 -1.66
CA ILE A 34 -8.20 -1.43 -1.93
C ILE A 34 -8.80 -1.82 -0.57
N THR A 35 -9.98 -1.30 -0.28
CA THR A 35 -10.72 -1.67 0.94
C THR A 35 -11.70 -2.78 0.61
N LEU A 36 -11.65 -3.86 1.38
CA LEU A 36 -12.59 -4.96 1.27
C LEU A 36 -13.58 -4.91 2.43
N ARG A 37 -14.85 -5.19 2.14
CA ARG A 37 -15.91 -5.35 3.13
C ARG A 37 -16.86 -6.45 2.70
N ASP A 38 -17.13 -7.39 3.60
CA ASP A 38 -18.04 -8.52 3.36
C ASP A 38 -17.72 -9.31 2.06
N GLY A 39 -16.42 -9.45 1.75
CA GLY A 39 -15.94 -10.16 0.55
C GLY A 39 -16.03 -9.35 -0.75
N LEU A 40 -16.47 -8.09 -0.69
CA LEU A 40 -16.60 -7.19 -1.83
C LEU A 40 -15.58 -6.05 -1.75
N ILE A 41 -15.21 -5.49 -2.91
CA ILE A 41 -14.42 -4.26 -2.96
C ILE A 41 -15.34 -3.10 -2.61
N GLU A 42 -15.09 -2.48 -1.47
CA GLU A 42 -15.80 -1.28 -1.02
C GLU A 42 -15.20 -0.02 -1.67
N SER A 43 -13.87 0.04 -1.78
CA SER A 43 -13.19 1.16 -2.45
C SER A 43 -11.87 0.73 -3.10
N ASP A 44 -11.48 1.47 -4.14
CA ASP A 44 -10.22 1.30 -4.87
C ASP A 44 -9.69 2.68 -5.25
N VAL A 45 -8.60 3.09 -4.60
CA VAL A 45 -8.04 4.42 -4.73
C VAL A 45 -6.57 4.32 -5.10
N ARG A 46 -6.20 4.89 -6.25
CA ARG A 46 -4.80 5.14 -6.61
C ARG A 46 -4.36 6.48 -6.03
N ARG A 47 -3.20 6.49 -5.39
CA ARG A 47 -2.60 7.67 -4.76
C ARG A 47 -1.21 7.88 -5.33
N VAL A 48 -0.78 9.14 -5.32
CA VAL A 48 0.63 9.47 -5.37
C VAL A 48 1.12 9.35 -3.92
N PRO A 49 2.00 8.40 -3.58
CA PRO A 49 2.50 8.29 -2.23
C PRO A 49 3.23 9.58 -1.86
N VAL A 50 3.11 9.96 -0.60
CA VAL A 50 3.95 11.02 -0.05
C VAL A 50 5.36 10.44 0.03
N PRO A 51 6.37 11.05 -0.63
CA PRO A 51 7.74 10.58 -0.48
C PRO A 51 8.14 10.69 0.99
N ALA A 52 8.68 9.59 1.53
CA ALA A 52 9.26 9.53 2.87
C ALA A 52 10.44 10.49 3.03
#